data_AF-A0AAU1UI91-F1
#
_entry.id   AF-A0AAU1UI91-F1
#
_cell.length_a   1.000
_cell.length_b   1.000
_cell.length_c   1.000
_cell.angle_alpha   90.00
_cell.angle_beta   90.00
_cell.angle_gamma   90.00
#
_symmetry.space_group_name_H-M   'P 1'
#
loop_
_entity.id
_entity.type
_entity.pdbx_description
1 polymer ?
#
loop_
_entity_poly.entity_id
_entity_poly.type
_entity_poly.pdbx_seq_one_letter_code
_entity_poly.pdbx_strand_id
1 'polypeptide(L)'
;MALVPDQRAVHAVVTVRATPDFDDVYDDPRSMVTYGVNLTTHHVAWQEDGFGARMVSDGLIVGEQLPESAEIGSELWTAHDGGIRIMGRSVNDGSVRWKDPRNLYGLKIETVGAGLFSADMVQEFKENRDTLDLLDSATAKRPAGMTKDSADDFTFAGRQCVYDQRSVVVCGVDGYLAALDAHTHKVRKLTTDDPSREVPK
;
A
#
# COMPACT_ATOMS: atom_id res chain seq x y z
N MET A 1 41.03 -14.88 -5.80
CA MET A 1 39.60 -14.88 -6.18
C MET A 1 38.92 -13.84 -5.29
N ALA A 2 38.70 -12.63 -5.81
CA ALA A 2 38.07 -11.57 -5.02
C ALA A 2 36.56 -11.78 -5.04
N LEU A 3 35.93 -11.82 -3.86
CA LEU A 3 34.48 -11.78 -3.70
C LEU A 3 33.99 -10.45 -4.26
N VAL A 4 33.26 -10.49 -5.37
CA VAL A 4 32.49 -9.33 -5.85
C VAL A 4 31.45 -9.04 -4.76
N PRO A 5 31.41 -7.83 -4.17
CA PRO A 5 30.36 -7.48 -3.24
C PRO A 5 29.01 -7.64 -3.95
N ASP A 6 28.06 -8.32 -3.31
CA ASP A 6 26.66 -8.37 -3.74
C ASP A 6 26.14 -6.92 -3.82
N GLN A 7 26.27 -6.29 -4.99
CA GLN A 7 25.77 -4.96 -5.27
C GLN A 7 24.25 -5.03 -5.42
N ARG A 8 23.56 -5.30 -4.31
CA ARG A 8 22.15 -4.94 -4.21
C ARG A 8 22.11 -3.43 -4.22
N ALA A 9 21.85 -2.88 -5.40
CA ALA A 9 21.65 -1.45 -5.55
C ALA A 9 20.52 -1.03 -4.60
N VAL A 10 20.87 -0.22 -3.60
CA VAL A 10 19.91 0.34 -2.65
C VAL A 10 19.15 1.41 -3.41
N HIS A 11 17.88 1.19 -3.69
CA HIS A 11 17.04 2.16 -4.37
C HIS A 11 16.07 2.82 -3.39
N ALA A 12 15.89 4.13 -3.52
CA ALA A 12 14.73 4.85 -3.00
C ALA A 12 13.65 4.93 -4.08
N VAL A 13 12.40 5.08 -3.64
CA VAL A 13 11.24 5.18 -4.53
C VAL A 13 10.55 6.50 -4.23
N VAL A 14 10.33 7.30 -5.26
CA VAL A 14 9.70 8.61 -5.14
C VAL A 14 8.60 8.69 -6.17
N THR A 15 7.40 9.07 -5.72
CA THR A 15 6.30 9.38 -6.63
C THR A 15 6.03 10.88 -6.62
N VAL A 16 6.05 11.47 -7.82
CA VAL A 16 5.73 12.87 -8.05
C VAL A 16 4.32 12.93 -8.63
N ARG A 17 3.48 13.79 -8.05
CA ARG A 17 2.18 14.16 -8.61
C ARG A 17 2.39 15.39 -9.48
N ALA A 18 2.00 15.34 -10.74
CA ALA A 18 2.02 16.50 -11.60
C ALA A 18 0.62 17.13 -11.60
N THR A 19 0.53 18.37 -11.13
CA THR A 19 -0.57 19.26 -11.47
C THR A 19 -0.34 19.77 -12.89
N PRO A 20 -1.35 19.77 -13.77
CA PRO A 20 -1.22 20.50 -15.02
C PRO A 20 -0.90 21.99 -14.73
N ASP A 21 0.01 22.59 -15.49
CA ASP A 21 0.37 24.01 -15.35
C ASP A 21 -0.73 24.89 -15.97
N PHE A 22 -1.86 25.21 -15.32
CA PHE A 22 -2.71 26.33 -15.77
C PHE A 22 -3.51 27.04 -14.66
N ASP A 23 -3.65 28.36 -14.82
CA ASP A 23 -4.24 29.39 -13.95
C ASP A 23 -5.71 29.21 -13.47
N ASP A 24 -6.31 28.01 -13.49
CA ASP A 24 -7.73 27.80 -13.18
C ASP A 24 -7.99 26.97 -11.90
N VAL A 25 -8.91 27.47 -11.07
CA VAL A 25 -9.10 27.23 -9.63
C VAL A 25 -9.59 25.81 -9.22
N TYR A 26 -9.42 24.78 -10.05
CA TYR A 26 -9.77 23.38 -9.69
C TYR A 26 -8.79 22.37 -10.32
N ASP A 27 -7.51 22.42 -9.94
CA ASP A 27 -6.48 21.49 -10.44
C ASP A 27 -6.20 20.35 -9.44
N ASP A 28 -6.99 19.28 -9.54
CA ASP A 28 -6.54 17.98 -9.05
C ASP A 28 -5.44 17.43 -9.98
N PRO A 29 -4.36 16.84 -9.42
CA PRO A 29 -3.31 16.27 -10.24
C PRO A 29 -3.87 15.18 -11.16
N ARG A 30 -3.56 15.25 -12.45
CA ARG A 30 -4.06 14.32 -13.47
C ARG A 30 -3.07 13.21 -13.82
N SER A 31 -1.84 13.30 -13.33
CA SER A 31 -0.83 12.29 -13.61
C SER A 31 0.14 12.10 -12.46
N MET A 32 0.74 10.91 -12.44
CA MET A 32 1.78 10.54 -11.51
C MET A 32 2.93 9.90 -12.26
N VAL A 33 4.12 10.14 -11.73
CA VAL A 33 5.32 9.47 -12.20
C VAL A 33 6.05 8.93 -10.98
N THR A 34 6.38 7.64 -11.01
CA THR A 34 7.20 7.01 -9.98
C THR A 34 8.60 6.76 -10.51
N TYR A 35 9.59 7.13 -9.71
CA TYR A 35 11.01 6.95 -9.99
C TYR A 35 11.63 5.97 -9.00
N GLY A 36 12.44 5.05 -9.50
CA GLY A 36 13.42 4.34 -8.71
C GLY A 36 14.77 5.05 -8.80
N VAL A 37 15.29 5.52 -7.67
CA VAL A 37 16.55 6.26 -7.58
C VAL A 37 17.59 5.38 -6.93
N ASN A 38 18.70 5.11 -7.62
CA ASN A 38 19.83 4.40 -7.04
C ASN A 38 20.55 5.34 -6.05
N LEU A 39 20.55 5.00 -4.77
CA LEU A 39 21.13 5.82 -3.71
C LEU A 39 22.66 5.79 -3.69
N THR A 40 23.29 4.84 -4.37
CA THR A 40 24.76 4.81 -4.50
C THR A 40 25.24 5.74 -5.61
N THR A 41 24.53 5.78 -6.73
CA THR A 41 24.92 6.57 -7.90
C THR A 41 24.21 7.92 -7.98
N HIS A 42 23.16 8.13 -7.19
CA HIS A 42 22.28 9.31 -7.21
C HIS A 42 21.59 9.54 -8.56
N HIS A 43 21.44 8.49 -9.37
CA HIS A 43 20.76 8.56 -10.65
C HIS A 43 19.42 7.80 -10.63
N VAL A 44 18.49 8.26 -11.46
CA VAL A 44 17.26 7.51 -11.76
C VAL A 44 17.66 6.22 -12.47
N ALA A 45 17.30 5.09 -11.86
CA ALA A 45 17.52 3.76 -12.42
C ALA A 45 16.35 3.34 -13.33
N TRP A 46 15.13 3.71 -12.97
CA TRP A 46 13.92 3.44 -13.74
C TRP A 46 12.83 4.48 -13.42
N GLN A 47 11.87 4.63 -14.34
CA GLN A 47 10.72 5.53 -14.27
C GLN A 47 9.47 4.80 -14.77
N GLU A 48 8.32 5.07 -14.17
CA GLU A 48 7.02 4.61 -14.64
C GLU A 48 5.98 5.74 -14.56
N ASP A 49 5.39 6.06 -15.71
CA ASP A 49 4.29 7.02 -15.82
C ASP A 49 2.94 6.34 -15.50
N GLY A 50 2.02 7.10 -14.90
CA GLY A 50 0.71 6.60 -14.49
C GLY A 50 0.76 5.58 -13.35
N PHE A 51 1.90 5.43 -12.66
CA PHE A 51 2.02 4.57 -11.50
C PHE A 51 2.27 5.40 -10.25
N GLY A 52 1.46 5.18 -9.22
CA GLY A 52 1.62 5.79 -7.91
C GLY A 52 2.12 4.78 -6.89
N ALA A 53 3.33 4.94 -6.35
CA ALA A 53 3.81 4.08 -5.28
C ALA A 53 3.21 4.49 -3.94
N ARG A 54 2.84 3.50 -3.11
CA ARG A 54 2.22 3.72 -1.79
C ARG A 54 3.00 3.11 -0.64
N MET A 55 3.65 1.99 -0.90
CA MET A 55 4.49 1.34 0.09
C MET A 55 5.67 0.64 -0.56
N VAL A 56 6.73 0.47 0.23
CA VAL A 56 7.89 -0.34 -0.12
C VAL A 56 8.06 -1.40 0.96
N SER A 57 8.18 -2.67 0.56
CA SER A 57 8.45 -3.79 1.46
C SER A 57 9.31 -4.84 0.77
N ASP A 58 10.38 -5.29 1.42
CA ASP A 58 11.24 -6.40 1.00
C ASP A 58 11.69 -6.35 -0.48
N GLY A 59 12.04 -5.15 -0.96
CA GLY A 59 12.47 -4.95 -2.34
C GLY A 59 11.32 -4.92 -3.36
N LEU A 60 10.09 -4.83 -2.89
CA LEU A 60 8.89 -4.63 -3.69
C LEU A 60 8.24 -3.27 -3.38
N ILE A 61 7.63 -2.68 -4.40
CA ILE A 61 6.78 -1.52 -4.34
C ILE A 61 5.36 -2.00 -4.58
N VAL A 62 4.44 -1.63 -3.70
CA VAL A 62 3.01 -1.76 -3.98
C VAL A 62 2.44 -0.38 -4.25
N GLY A 63 1.62 -0.31 -5.28
CA GLY A 63 1.01 0.93 -5.71
C GLY A 63 -0.10 0.68 -6.72
N GLU A 64 -0.59 1.75 -7.28
CA GLU A 64 -1.70 1.75 -8.21
C GLU A 64 -1.22 2.12 -9.61
N GLN A 65 -1.63 1.34 -10.61
CA GLN A 65 -1.63 1.79 -11.99
C GLN A 65 -2.91 2.58 -12.24
N LEU A 66 -2.74 3.80 -12.71
CA LEU A 66 -3.81 4.75 -13.01
C LEU A 66 -4.02 4.84 -14.53
N PRO A 67 -5.28 4.81 -15.01
CA PRO A 67 -5.61 5.27 -16.35
C PRO A 67 -5.46 6.79 -16.47
N GLU A 68 -5.36 7.32 -17.69
CA GLU A 68 -5.28 8.77 -17.95
C GLU A 68 -6.49 9.56 -17.43
N SER A 69 -7.65 8.91 -17.33
CA SER A 69 -8.89 9.50 -16.83
C SER A 69 -9.02 9.47 -15.30
N ALA A 70 -8.00 9.01 -14.58
CA ALA A 70 -8.05 8.93 -13.13
C ALA A 70 -8.02 10.33 -12.48
N GLU A 71 -8.87 10.49 -11.47
CA GLU A 71 -8.88 11.63 -10.56
C GLU A 71 -8.07 11.25 -9.31
N ILE A 72 -7.06 12.06 -8.98
CA ILE A 72 -6.05 11.73 -7.97
C ILE A 72 -6.28 12.55 -6.70
N GLY A 73 -7.12 12.03 -5.80
CA GLY A 73 -7.31 12.60 -4.47
C GLY A 73 -6.09 12.45 -3.54
N SER A 74 -6.15 13.11 -2.38
CA SER A 74 -5.17 12.92 -1.29
C SER A 74 -5.20 11.49 -0.76
N GLU A 75 -6.41 10.95 -0.55
CA GLU A 75 -6.65 9.66 0.11
C GLU A 75 -7.19 8.58 -0.81
N LEU A 76 -8.12 8.91 -1.70
CA LEU A 76 -8.79 7.96 -2.61
C LEU A 76 -8.59 8.40 -4.04
N TRP A 77 -8.31 7.45 -4.92
CA TRP A 77 -8.21 7.68 -6.36
C TRP A 77 -9.37 7.03 -7.07
N THR A 78 -9.93 7.70 -8.06
CA THR A 78 -11.13 7.27 -8.77
C THR A 78 -10.98 7.34 -10.27
N ALA A 79 -11.67 6.47 -10.99
CA ALA A 79 -11.74 6.49 -12.45
C ALA A 79 -13.16 6.11 -12.89
N HIS A 80 -13.83 7.01 -13.61
CA HIS A 80 -15.23 6.84 -14.04
C HIS A 80 -15.46 5.60 -14.91
N ASP A 81 -14.47 5.25 -15.73
CA ASP A 81 -14.52 4.10 -16.65
C ASP A 81 -13.82 2.85 -16.07
N GLY A 82 -13.45 2.89 -14.79
CA GLY A 82 -12.54 1.93 -14.18
C GLY A 82 -11.14 2.03 -14.76
N GLY A 83 -10.36 0.95 -14.64
CA GLY A 83 -8.99 0.88 -15.15
C GLY A 83 -7.92 0.98 -14.09
N ILE A 84 -8.28 1.35 -12.85
CA ILE A 84 -7.34 1.35 -11.72
C ILE A 84 -6.99 -0.10 -11.36
N ARG A 85 -5.70 -0.36 -11.12
CA ARG A 85 -5.21 -1.69 -10.72
C ARG A 85 -4.18 -1.60 -9.60
N ILE A 86 -4.27 -2.50 -8.63
CA ILE A 86 -3.19 -2.72 -7.66
C ILE A 86 -2.07 -3.49 -8.36
N MET A 87 -0.83 -3.05 -8.20
CA MET A 87 0.34 -3.72 -8.78
C MET A 87 1.52 -3.76 -7.81
N GLY A 88 2.28 -4.86 -7.91
CA GLY A 88 3.57 -5.03 -7.26
C GLY A 88 4.69 -4.91 -8.27
N ARG A 89 5.68 -4.06 -7.98
CA ARG A 89 6.86 -3.84 -8.83
C ARG A 89 8.15 -4.03 -8.03
N SER A 90 9.21 -4.48 -8.69
CA SER A 90 10.54 -4.60 -8.09
C SER A 90 11.14 -3.21 -7.86
N VAL A 91 11.65 -2.98 -6.66
CA VAL A 91 12.37 -1.74 -6.30
C VAL A 91 13.62 -1.54 -7.15
N ASN A 92 14.25 -2.64 -7.58
CA ASN A 92 15.56 -2.61 -8.24
C ASN A 92 15.50 -2.18 -9.71
N ASP A 93 14.43 -2.51 -10.41
CA ASP A 93 14.34 -2.38 -11.87
C ASP A 93 12.95 -1.97 -12.38
N GLY A 94 11.99 -1.73 -11.48
CA GLY A 94 10.62 -1.33 -11.83
C GLY A 94 9.77 -2.45 -12.45
N SER A 95 10.34 -3.66 -12.62
CA SER A 95 9.66 -4.78 -13.27
C SER A 95 8.42 -5.21 -12.49
N VAL A 96 7.33 -5.48 -13.22
CA VAL A 96 6.09 -5.97 -12.61
C VAL A 96 6.28 -7.39 -12.09
N ARG A 97 5.95 -7.61 -10.82
CA ARG A 97 5.94 -8.93 -10.19
C ARG A 97 4.55 -9.56 -10.18
N TRP A 98 3.53 -8.74 -9.96
CA TRP A 98 2.15 -9.17 -10.01
C TRP A 98 1.23 -7.98 -10.32
N LYS A 99 0.03 -8.31 -10.79
CA LYS A 99 -1.07 -7.37 -10.98
C LYS A 99 -2.33 -7.99 -10.41
N ASP A 100 -3.09 -7.23 -9.65
CA ASP A 100 -4.44 -7.66 -9.27
C ASP A 100 -5.31 -7.71 -10.54
N PRO A 101 -6.09 -8.79 -10.76
CA PRO A 101 -6.91 -8.94 -11.96
C PRO A 101 -8.17 -8.06 -11.94
N ARG A 102 -8.57 -7.52 -10.79
CA ARG A 102 -9.77 -6.70 -10.66
C ARG A 102 -9.60 -5.37 -11.40
N ASN A 103 -10.66 -4.94 -12.06
CA ASN A 103 -10.75 -3.61 -12.67
C ASN A 103 -11.45 -2.68 -11.69
N LEU A 104 -10.72 -1.73 -11.11
CA LEU A 104 -11.24 -0.90 -10.03
C LEU A 104 -11.66 0.48 -10.55
N TYR A 105 -12.73 1.00 -9.95
CA TYR A 105 -13.19 2.38 -10.10
C TYR A 105 -12.63 3.28 -9.00
N GLY A 106 -12.21 2.70 -7.89
CA GLY A 106 -11.66 3.43 -6.76
C GLY A 106 -10.68 2.57 -5.97
N LEU A 107 -9.61 3.19 -5.49
CA LEU A 107 -8.56 2.50 -4.72
C LEU A 107 -7.89 3.42 -3.71
N LYS A 108 -7.81 2.94 -2.46
CA LYS A 108 -6.95 3.49 -1.41
C LYS A 108 -6.07 2.37 -0.85
N ILE A 109 -4.78 2.61 -0.71
CA ILE A 109 -3.81 1.68 -0.11
C ILE A 109 -3.23 2.33 1.14
N GLU A 110 -3.30 1.63 2.27
CA GLU A 110 -2.67 2.05 3.53
C GLU A 110 -1.68 0.98 4.00
N THR A 111 -0.50 1.42 4.43
CA THR A 111 0.52 0.49 4.94
C THR A 111 0.11 0.01 6.34
N VAL A 112 0.12 -1.31 6.53
CA VAL A 112 -0.10 -1.92 7.85
C VAL A 112 1.23 -2.26 8.52
N GLY A 113 2.22 -2.68 7.74
CA GLY A 113 3.55 -3.08 8.23
C GLY A 113 3.80 -4.57 8.02
N ALA A 114 5.03 -5.04 8.29
CA ALA A 114 5.43 -6.43 8.07
C ALA A 114 5.13 -6.96 6.66
N GLY A 115 5.24 -6.10 5.63
CA GLY A 115 4.88 -6.46 4.27
C GLY A 115 3.39 -6.60 4.00
N LEU A 116 2.53 -6.09 4.89
CA LEU A 116 1.08 -6.07 4.73
C LEU A 116 0.56 -4.67 4.45
N PHE A 117 -0.56 -4.62 3.72
CA PHE A 117 -1.31 -3.40 3.45
C PHE A 117 -2.81 -3.66 3.44
N SER A 118 -3.58 -2.65 3.81
CA SER A 118 -5.01 -2.61 3.54
C SER A 118 -5.26 -1.96 2.19
N ALA A 119 -6.22 -2.50 1.44
CA ALA A 119 -6.70 -1.93 0.21
C ALA A 119 -8.21 -1.73 0.30
N ASP A 120 -8.67 -0.49 0.18
CA ASP A 120 -10.06 -0.16 -0.05
C ASP A 120 -10.31 -0.15 -1.55
N MET A 121 -11.14 -1.09 -2.03
CA MET A 121 -11.35 -1.32 -3.45
C MET A 121 -12.81 -1.14 -3.83
N VAL A 122 -13.05 -0.16 -4.69
CA VAL A 122 -14.36 0.13 -5.28
C VAL A 122 -14.44 -0.55 -6.64
N GLN A 123 -15.24 -1.61 -6.74
CA GLN A 123 -15.41 -2.41 -7.97
C GLN A 123 -16.58 -1.97 -8.85
N GLU A 124 -17.52 -1.20 -8.31
CA GLU A 124 -18.66 -0.67 -9.04
C GLU A 124 -18.93 0.77 -8.60
N PHE A 125 -18.88 1.72 -9.54
CA PHE A 125 -19.08 3.15 -9.23
C PHE A 125 -20.47 3.47 -8.65
N LYS A 126 -21.46 2.60 -8.85
CA LYS A 126 -22.87 2.84 -8.49
C LYS A 126 -23.38 1.99 -7.32
N GLU A 127 -22.66 0.94 -6.95
CA GLU A 127 -22.92 0.17 -5.75
C GLU A 127 -21.68 0.33 -4.86
N ASN A 128 -21.72 1.21 -3.86
CA ASN A 128 -20.68 1.36 -2.83
C ASN A 128 -20.51 0.04 -2.04
N ARG A 129 -19.95 -0.98 -2.70
CA ARG A 129 -19.48 -2.22 -2.08
C ARG A 129 -17.98 -2.12 -1.99
N ASP A 130 -17.56 -1.24 -1.10
CA ASP A 130 -16.17 -1.11 -0.72
C ASP A 130 -15.74 -2.46 -0.15
N THR A 131 -14.79 -3.09 -0.85
CA THR A 131 -14.14 -4.30 -0.35
C THR A 131 -12.82 -3.87 0.26
N LEU A 132 -12.83 -3.71 1.59
CA LEU A 132 -11.62 -3.51 2.37
C LEU A 132 -10.95 -4.90 2.55
N ASP A 133 -9.75 -5.08 2.02
CA ASP A 133 -8.98 -6.31 2.14
C ASP A 133 -7.63 -6.06 2.81
N LEU A 134 -7.18 -6.99 3.66
CA LEU A 134 -5.79 -7.04 4.13
C LEU A 134 -5.00 -8.00 3.24
N LEU A 135 -3.95 -7.48 2.62
CA LEU A 135 -3.18 -8.17 1.59
C LEU A 135 -1.69 -8.20 1.91
N ASP A 136 -1.05 -9.28 1.51
CA ASP A 136 0.39 -9.48 1.51
C ASP A 136 1.02 -8.79 0.30
N SER A 137 2.04 -7.96 0.52
CA SER A 137 2.73 -7.20 -0.54
C SER A 137 3.39 -8.10 -1.57
N ALA A 138 3.93 -9.26 -1.19
CA ALA A 138 4.59 -10.14 -2.15
C ALA A 138 3.61 -10.79 -3.15
N THR A 139 2.33 -10.91 -2.78
CA THR A 139 1.36 -11.73 -3.55
C THR A 139 0.04 -11.05 -3.89
N ALA A 140 -0.28 -9.91 -3.27
CA ALA A 140 -1.60 -9.28 -3.28
C ALA A 140 -2.74 -10.19 -2.84
N LYS A 141 -2.47 -11.12 -1.93
CA LYS A 141 -3.46 -12.07 -1.40
C LYS A 141 -3.54 -11.95 0.10
N ARG A 142 -4.66 -12.38 0.68
CA ARG A 142 -4.78 -12.51 2.13
C ARG A 142 -3.64 -13.39 2.67
N PRO A 143 -2.95 -12.98 3.74
CA PRO A 143 -1.85 -13.77 4.30
C PRO A 143 -2.30 -15.18 4.69
N ALA A 144 -1.41 -16.16 4.51
CA ALA A 144 -1.69 -17.53 4.88
C ALA A 144 -2.00 -17.65 6.39
N GLY A 145 -3.03 -18.43 6.74
CA GLY A 145 -3.46 -18.62 8.12
C GLY A 145 -4.42 -17.55 8.65
N MET A 146 -4.70 -16.50 7.88
CA MET A 146 -5.64 -15.44 8.25
C MET A 146 -7.04 -15.73 7.71
N THR A 147 -8.05 -15.72 8.58
CA THR A 147 -9.47 -15.80 8.22
C THR A 147 -9.99 -14.44 7.76
N LYS A 148 -11.17 -14.41 7.12
CA LYS A 148 -11.83 -13.15 6.77
C LYS A 148 -12.05 -12.29 8.03
N ASP A 149 -12.65 -12.83 9.08
CA ASP A 149 -12.92 -12.07 10.32
C ASP A 149 -11.66 -11.47 10.94
N SER A 150 -10.54 -12.21 10.93
CA SER A 150 -9.26 -11.70 11.45
C SER A 150 -8.62 -10.66 10.54
N ALA A 151 -8.82 -10.76 9.22
CA ALA A 151 -8.40 -9.71 8.29
C ALA A 151 -9.27 -8.46 8.49
N ASP A 152 -10.57 -8.66 8.72
CA ASP A 152 -11.54 -7.58 8.91
C ASP A 152 -11.14 -6.69 10.11
N ASP A 153 -10.54 -7.28 11.16
CA ASP A 153 -9.96 -6.53 12.29
C ASP A 153 -8.84 -5.55 11.89
N PHE A 154 -8.32 -5.68 10.67
CA PHE A 154 -7.27 -4.85 10.11
C PHE A 154 -7.69 -3.97 8.94
N THR A 155 -8.97 -4.01 8.56
CA THR A 155 -9.49 -3.36 7.36
C THR A 155 -10.59 -2.36 7.70
N PHE A 156 -10.21 -1.23 8.29
CA PHE A 156 -11.11 -0.10 8.57
C PHE A 156 -10.47 1.21 8.13
N ALA A 157 -11.27 2.12 7.59
CA ALA A 157 -10.81 3.44 7.16
C ALA A 157 -10.28 4.26 8.36
N GLY A 158 -9.16 4.97 8.16
CA GLY A 158 -8.63 5.93 9.13
C GLY A 158 -7.85 5.32 10.29
N ARG A 159 -7.49 4.04 10.22
CA ARG A 159 -6.70 3.41 11.28
C ARG A 159 -5.26 3.89 11.28
N GLN A 160 -4.66 3.91 12.46
CA GLN A 160 -3.23 4.09 12.62
C GLN A 160 -2.59 2.75 12.98
N CYS A 161 -1.64 2.31 12.16
CA CYS A 161 -0.85 1.10 12.40
C CYS A 161 0.58 1.47 12.77
N VAL A 162 1.14 0.74 13.74
CA VAL A 162 2.55 0.81 14.13
C VAL A 162 3.12 -0.60 14.06
N TYR A 163 4.20 -0.75 13.32
CA TYR A 163 4.99 -1.97 13.26
C TYR A 163 6.31 -1.76 13.99
N ASP A 164 6.63 -2.64 14.94
CA ASP A 164 7.91 -2.62 15.68
C ASP A 164 9.14 -3.02 14.83
N GLN A 165 8.93 -3.26 13.53
CA GLN A 165 9.93 -3.74 12.56
C GLN A 165 10.51 -5.11 12.87
N ARG A 166 9.89 -5.87 13.79
CA ARG A 166 10.43 -7.15 14.27
C ARG A 166 9.38 -8.24 14.34
N SER A 167 8.28 -7.99 15.03
CA SER A 167 7.42 -9.07 15.52
C SER A 167 5.94 -8.74 15.58
N VAL A 168 5.56 -7.47 15.79
CA VAL A 168 4.16 -7.12 16.06
C VAL A 168 3.75 -5.86 15.33
N VAL A 169 2.60 -5.95 14.67
CA VAL A 169 1.85 -4.80 14.19
C VAL A 169 0.71 -4.54 15.17
N VAL A 170 0.61 -3.31 15.68
CA VAL A 170 -0.54 -2.86 16.47
C VAL A 170 -1.25 -1.79 15.69
N CYS A 171 -2.56 -1.90 15.59
CA CYS A 171 -3.35 -0.91 14.92
C CYS A 171 -4.62 -0.57 15.70
N GLY A 172 -5.08 0.67 15.56
CA GLY A 172 -6.27 1.12 16.26
C GLY A 172 -7.04 2.21 15.55
N VAL A 173 -8.32 2.29 15.90
CA VAL A 173 -9.27 3.34 15.51
C VAL A 173 -10.40 3.36 16.55
N ASP A 174 -10.82 4.56 16.99
CA ASP A 174 -11.99 4.75 17.88
C ASP A 174 -12.08 3.80 19.09
N GLY A 175 -10.95 3.58 19.77
CA GLY A 175 -10.89 2.73 20.97
C GLY A 175 -10.79 1.22 20.71
N TYR A 176 -10.95 0.80 19.45
CA TYR A 176 -10.63 -0.54 18.98
C TYR A 176 -9.12 -0.70 18.79
N LEU A 177 -8.56 -1.79 19.31
CA LEU A 177 -7.15 -2.14 19.14
C LEU A 177 -7.05 -3.61 18.71
N ALA A 178 -6.23 -3.85 17.69
CA ALA A 178 -5.87 -5.19 17.25
C ALA A 178 -4.35 -5.28 17.11
N ALA A 179 -3.80 -6.40 17.54
CA ALA A 179 -2.39 -6.74 17.35
C ALA A 179 -2.27 -7.96 16.43
N LEU A 180 -1.26 -7.95 15.58
CA LEU A 180 -0.94 -9.00 14.64
C LEU A 180 0.51 -9.43 14.86
N ASP A 181 0.72 -10.73 15.04
CA ASP A 181 2.06 -11.31 14.99
C ASP A 181 2.56 -11.31 13.52
N ALA A 182 3.64 -10.59 13.26
CA ALA A 182 4.18 -10.33 11.92
C ALA A 182 4.71 -11.58 11.21
N HIS A 183 4.95 -12.68 11.92
CA HIS A 183 5.48 -13.91 11.33
C HIS A 183 4.41 -14.96 11.09
N THR A 184 3.47 -15.08 12.02
CA THR A 184 2.41 -16.10 12.00
C THR A 184 1.09 -15.57 11.47
N HIS A 185 0.96 -14.25 11.33
CA HIS A 185 -0.27 -13.54 10.98
C HIS A 185 -1.45 -13.86 11.92
N LYS A 186 -1.14 -14.28 13.15
CA LYS A 186 -2.16 -14.51 14.18
C LYS A 186 -2.58 -13.18 14.80
N VAL A 187 -3.89 -12.96 14.80
CA VAL A 187 -4.51 -11.77 15.40
C VAL A 187 -4.77 -11.99 16.88
N ARG A 188 -4.47 -10.96 17.67
CA ARG A 188 -4.90 -10.80 19.05
C ARG A 188 -5.74 -9.54 19.14
N LYS A 189 -7.03 -9.68 19.47
CA LYS A 189 -7.92 -8.55 19.73
C LYS A 189 -7.60 -8.01 21.11
N LEU A 190 -7.32 -6.71 21.19
CA LEU A 190 -7.12 -6.01 22.46
C LEU A 190 -8.40 -5.22 22.75
N THR A 191 -9.40 -5.91 23.28
CA THR A 191 -10.67 -5.26 23.67
C THR A 191 -10.44 -4.34 24.86
N THR A 192 -11.38 -3.42 25.14
CA THR A 192 -11.32 -2.54 26.31
C THR A 192 -11.22 -3.28 27.63
N ASP A 193 -11.77 -4.50 27.67
CA ASP A 193 -11.80 -5.35 28.86
C ASP A 193 -10.64 -6.35 28.90
N ASP A 194 -9.72 -6.31 27.92
CA ASP A 194 -8.56 -7.19 27.89
C ASP A 194 -7.58 -6.77 29.00
N PRO A 195 -7.26 -7.66 29.97
CA PRO A 195 -6.35 -7.34 31.07
C PRO A 195 -4.92 -7.05 30.59
N SER A 196 -4.56 -7.36 29.34
CA SER A 196 -3.28 -6.96 28.75
C SER A 196 -3.23 -5.49 28.31
N ARG A 197 -4.36 -4.77 28.35
CA ARG A 197 -4.47 -3.32 28.07
C ARG A 197 -4.16 -2.48 29.33
N GLU A 198 -3.14 -2.85 30.09
CA GLU A 198 -2.69 -2.01 31.20
C GLU A 198 -2.04 -0.74 30.65
N VAL A 199 -2.67 0.42 30.90
CA VAL A 199 -2.05 1.72 30.65
C VAL A 199 -1.00 1.94 31.74
N PRO A 200 0.30 2.10 31.40
CA PRO A 200 1.32 2.40 32.39
C PRO A 200 0.93 3.66 33.17
N LYS A 201 0.96 3.57 34.51
CA LYS A 201 0.69 4.70 35.41
C LYS A 201 1.83 5.70 35.45
#